data_AF-A0ABD1CUC2-F1
#
_entry.id   AF-A0ABD1CUC2-F1
#
_cell.length_a   1.000
_cell.length_b   1.000
_cell.length_c   1.000
_cell.angle_alpha   90.00
_cell.angle_beta   90.00
_cell.angle_gamma   90.00
#
_symmetry.space_group_name_H-M   'P 1'
#
loop_
_entity.id
_entity.type
_entity.pdbx_description
1 polymer ?
#
loop_
_entity_poly.entity_id
_entity_poly.type
_entity_poly.pdbx_seq_one_letter_code
_entity_poly.pdbx_strand_id
1 'polypeptide(L)'
;ARSETDMRDIAARICRDYLTGAWKTIPAEDLQLRRISGGLSNFLYYVSLPEDHQQRSDTPRSNYSSGRSSSKRARKDSYSSMLEPKEVMLRIYGQTHGEHALETMLTESVVFTLASERKLGPKLHGIFPGGRIEQYIPARALKTAELGDSKISLKVAEKMAAIHSLDIPVSKEPDWLWSTMNRWLNSMESTLKTLEKDQANDNKAIAGQEIITRLDFRAEVEWLKSVIEREDHPIVFSHNDLQEGNILLREDCSPASVVEGFCTLDQFDESTQLGSHFSSILISNSTSSSNSGSVASLKSNGVDRASVGGEVVVHHEDCNKNSRKRSMCENIESELDNTRDSVLSGNSQALSDQPCDGEPQLMIIDFEYCAYNYRGFDLANHFLEWTFDYTKPDGPFYYHKPEQFPTAEQQDKFIAVYLEKSSCCGEAAPSAEDIAEVRREVQCFTLASHLFWSFWAIVNMYQEIEFGYLEYAVCRLNEYVKAKKQYSELINNSGNSPTKDSEK
;
A
#
# COMPACT_ATOMS: atom_id res chain seq x y z
N ALA A 1 -1.73 -6.36 29.55
CA ALA A 1 -2.66 -7.45 29.22
C ALA A 1 -4.06 -6.87 29.14
N ARG A 2 -4.66 -6.89 27.94
CA ARG A 2 -6.12 -6.87 27.79
C ARG A 2 -6.50 -8.28 27.40
N SER A 3 -7.59 -8.80 27.95
CA SER A 3 -8.03 -10.15 27.67
C SER A 3 -8.52 -10.28 26.22
N GLU A 4 -8.46 -11.49 25.68
CA GLU A 4 -9.10 -11.86 24.41
C GLU A 4 -10.58 -11.43 24.37
N THR A 5 -11.27 -11.48 25.53
CA THR A 5 -12.64 -10.99 25.73
C THR A 5 -12.79 -9.49 25.43
N ASP A 6 -11.87 -8.65 25.89
CA ASP A 6 -11.91 -7.20 25.61
C ASP A 6 -11.82 -6.91 24.11
N MET A 7 -10.98 -7.66 23.38
CA MET A 7 -10.84 -7.52 21.93
C MET A 7 -12.06 -8.05 21.17
N ARG A 8 -12.73 -9.09 21.69
CA ARG A 8 -13.99 -9.61 21.15
C ARG A 8 -15.12 -8.58 21.26
N ASP A 9 -15.25 -7.88 22.40
CA ASP A 9 -16.19 -6.77 22.57
C ASP A 9 -15.90 -5.60 21.60
N ILE A 10 -14.62 -5.25 21.42
CA ILE A 10 -14.19 -4.19 20.49
C ILE A 10 -14.55 -4.57 19.05
N ALA A 11 -14.21 -5.79 18.61
CA ALA A 11 -14.53 -6.30 17.29
C ALA A 11 -16.05 -6.36 17.06
N ALA A 12 -16.82 -6.80 18.05
CA ALA A 12 -18.28 -6.84 18.02
C ALA A 12 -18.88 -5.44 17.81
N ARG A 13 -18.38 -4.43 18.52
CA ARG A 13 -18.83 -3.03 18.36
C ARG A 13 -18.49 -2.49 16.97
N ILE A 14 -17.26 -2.66 16.50
CA ILE A 14 -16.83 -2.18 15.18
C ILE A 14 -17.65 -2.84 14.06
N CYS A 15 -17.81 -4.17 14.10
CA CYS A 15 -18.65 -4.87 13.12
C CYS A 15 -20.12 -4.42 13.20
N ARG A 16 -20.65 -4.20 14.40
CA ARG A 16 -22.01 -3.67 14.61
C ARG A 16 -22.20 -2.26 14.08
N ASP A 17 -21.20 -1.39 14.13
CA ASP A 17 -21.35 -0.02 13.64
C ASP A 17 -21.32 0.01 12.10
N TYR A 18 -20.40 -0.72 11.48
CA TYR A 18 -20.11 -0.63 10.04
C TYR A 18 -20.79 -1.67 9.15
N LEU A 19 -20.99 -2.91 9.62
CA LEU A 19 -21.65 -3.97 8.85
C LEU A 19 -23.17 -3.94 9.02
N THR A 20 -23.88 -4.76 8.25
CA THR A 20 -25.36 -4.84 8.24
C THR A 20 -25.84 -6.24 8.62
N GLY A 21 -27.15 -6.44 8.75
CA GLY A 21 -27.74 -7.75 9.02
C GLY A 21 -27.39 -8.30 10.41
N ALA A 22 -26.99 -9.57 10.50
CA ALA A 22 -26.76 -10.29 11.75
C ALA A 22 -25.73 -9.61 12.67
N TRP A 23 -24.71 -8.97 12.08
CA TRP A 23 -23.69 -8.17 12.77
C TRP A 23 -24.27 -7.04 13.64
N LYS A 24 -25.46 -6.51 13.32
CA LYS A 24 -26.12 -5.48 14.15
C LYS A 24 -26.58 -6.01 15.52
N THR A 25 -26.84 -7.32 15.62
CA THR A 25 -27.56 -7.92 16.75
C THR A 25 -26.80 -9.01 17.49
N ILE A 26 -25.78 -9.61 16.89
CA ILE A 26 -25.03 -10.72 17.51
C ILE A 26 -24.39 -10.29 18.85
N PRO A 27 -24.45 -11.12 19.90
CA PRO A 27 -23.68 -10.93 21.12
C PRO A 27 -22.17 -10.99 20.84
N ALA A 28 -21.34 -10.43 21.73
CA ALA A 28 -19.90 -10.44 21.50
C ALA A 28 -19.33 -11.84 21.71
N GLU A 29 -19.81 -12.55 22.74
CA GLU A 29 -19.45 -13.91 23.11
C GLU A 29 -19.68 -14.95 22.01
N ASP A 30 -20.64 -14.73 21.11
CA ASP A 30 -20.97 -15.63 20.00
C ASP A 30 -20.09 -15.40 18.75
N LEU A 31 -19.27 -14.34 18.72
CA LEU A 31 -18.37 -14.07 17.61
C LEU A 31 -17.10 -14.91 17.69
N GLN A 32 -16.83 -15.61 16.59
CA GLN A 32 -15.53 -16.23 16.37
C GLN A 32 -14.53 -15.12 16.07
N LEU A 33 -13.52 -14.98 16.93
CA LEU A 33 -12.40 -14.05 16.78
C LEU A 33 -11.10 -14.87 16.78
N ARG A 34 -10.23 -14.63 15.80
CA ARG A 34 -8.89 -15.23 15.74
C ARG A 34 -7.89 -14.18 15.31
N ARG A 35 -6.85 -13.92 16.12
CA ARG A 35 -5.71 -13.10 15.71
C ARG A 35 -4.97 -13.82 14.57
N ILE A 36 -4.66 -13.10 13.50
CA ILE A 36 -3.84 -13.59 12.40
C ILE A 36 -2.42 -13.06 12.58
N SER A 37 -1.44 -13.94 12.48
CA SER A 37 -0.02 -13.60 12.42
C SER A 37 0.32 -13.05 11.04
N GLY A 38 0.72 -11.77 10.98
CA GLY A 38 1.16 -11.13 9.74
C GLY A 38 1.31 -9.62 9.92
N GLY A 39 2.41 -9.07 9.44
CA GLY A 39 2.76 -7.65 9.58
C GLY A 39 3.31 -7.29 10.97
N LEU A 40 4.26 -6.37 11.00
CA LEU A 40 4.88 -5.84 12.23
C LEU A 40 4.24 -4.49 12.64
N SER A 41 3.63 -3.79 11.68
CA SER A 41 3.00 -2.47 11.83
C SER A 41 1.50 -2.52 12.19
N ASN A 42 0.84 -3.67 11.97
CA ASN A 42 -0.62 -3.81 11.94
C ASN A 42 -1.09 -5.04 12.74
N PHE A 43 -2.21 -4.92 13.46
CA PHE A 43 -2.87 -6.06 14.09
C PHE A 43 -4.02 -6.58 13.22
N LEU A 44 -3.94 -7.85 12.82
CA LEU A 44 -4.94 -8.51 11.98
C LEU A 44 -5.81 -9.46 12.81
N TYR A 45 -7.12 -9.36 12.66
CA TYR A 45 -8.08 -10.26 13.29
C TYR A 45 -9.10 -10.77 12.28
N TYR A 46 -9.21 -12.09 12.16
CA TYR A 46 -10.35 -12.75 11.53
C TYR A 46 -11.55 -12.68 12.47
N VAL A 47 -12.70 -12.24 11.94
CA VAL A 47 -13.97 -12.18 12.67
C VAL A 47 -15.04 -12.87 11.82
N SER A 48 -15.82 -13.79 12.39
CA SER A 48 -16.95 -14.41 11.67
C SER A 48 -18.18 -14.67 12.53
N LEU A 49 -19.32 -14.73 11.86
CA LEU A 49 -20.59 -15.18 12.42
C LEU A 49 -20.55 -16.70 12.64
N PRO A 50 -21.15 -17.24 13.72
CA PRO A 50 -21.20 -18.67 13.97
C PRO A 50 -22.01 -19.43 12.90
N GLU A 51 -21.63 -20.69 12.65
CA GLU A 51 -22.13 -21.52 11.53
C GLU A 51 -23.67 -21.61 11.45
N ASP A 52 -24.37 -21.67 12.58
CA ASP A 52 -25.84 -21.69 12.66
C ASP A 52 -26.50 -20.45 12.04
N HIS A 53 -25.82 -19.30 12.08
CA HIS A 53 -26.26 -18.08 11.42
C HIS A 53 -25.90 -18.07 9.93
N GLN A 54 -24.79 -18.71 9.56
CA GLN A 54 -24.35 -18.83 8.16
C GLN A 54 -25.29 -19.66 7.29
N GLN A 55 -25.97 -20.68 7.84
CA GLN A 55 -26.91 -21.51 7.09
C GLN A 55 -28.30 -20.86 6.88
N ARG A 56 -28.71 -19.91 7.74
CA ARG A 56 -30.04 -19.27 7.67
C ARG A 56 -30.18 -18.30 6.49
N SER A 57 -29.08 -17.76 5.97
CA SER A 57 -29.08 -16.85 4.82
C SER A 57 -29.15 -17.56 3.47
N ASP A 58 -28.74 -18.83 3.39
CA ASP A 58 -28.69 -19.60 2.12
C ASP A 58 -30.04 -20.23 1.71
N THR A 59 -31.06 -20.18 2.58
CA THR A 59 -32.41 -20.67 2.25
C THR A 59 -33.28 -19.57 1.63
N PRO A 60 -33.63 -19.63 0.33
CA PRO A 60 -34.61 -18.70 -0.22
C PRO A 60 -35.98 -18.95 0.44
N ARG A 61 -36.53 -17.94 1.12
CA ARG A 61 -37.82 -18.02 1.83
C ARG A 61 -39.00 -18.19 0.86
N SER A 62 -39.23 -19.41 0.38
CA SER A 62 -40.45 -19.78 -0.33
C SER A 62 -41.59 -20.05 0.67
N ASN A 63 -42.28 -18.99 1.10
CA ASN A 63 -43.54 -19.12 1.84
C ASN A 63 -44.53 -18.01 1.41
N TYR A 64 -45.08 -18.18 0.20
CA TYR A 64 -46.24 -17.41 -0.25
C TYR A 64 -47.55 -18.04 0.25
N SER A 65 -47.96 -17.68 1.47
CA SER A 65 -49.36 -17.84 1.88
C SER A 65 -50.20 -16.71 1.27
N SER A 66 -51.22 -17.07 0.47
CA SER A 66 -52.04 -16.12 -0.28
C SER A 66 -52.88 -15.18 0.60
N GLY A 67 -52.65 -13.87 0.48
CA GLY A 67 -53.47 -12.80 1.09
C GLY A 67 -53.58 -11.60 0.14
N ARG A 68 -54.78 -11.07 -0.07
CA ARG A 68 -55.10 -10.19 -1.21
C ARG A 68 -55.21 -8.71 -0.81
N SER A 69 -54.60 -7.85 -1.62
CA SER A 69 -54.88 -6.40 -1.76
C SER A 69 -54.48 -5.43 -0.64
N SER A 70 -53.49 -4.57 -0.90
CA SER A 70 -53.75 -3.14 -1.15
C SER A 70 -52.50 -2.39 -1.63
N SER A 71 -52.71 -1.38 -2.47
CA SER A 71 -51.66 -0.77 -3.30
C SER A 71 -50.84 0.30 -2.58
N LYS A 72 -49.54 0.06 -2.38
CA LYS A 72 -48.51 1.12 -2.31
C LYS A 72 -47.31 0.70 -3.15
N ARG A 73 -46.90 1.53 -4.11
CA ARG A 73 -45.67 1.33 -4.89
C ARG A 73 -44.47 1.53 -3.96
N ALA A 74 -43.99 0.44 -3.36
CA ALA A 74 -42.66 0.43 -2.77
C ALA A 74 -41.63 0.69 -3.88
N ARG A 75 -40.63 1.54 -3.60
CA ARG A 75 -39.41 1.61 -4.40
C ARG A 75 -38.69 0.27 -4.26
N LYS A 76 -38.93 -0.62 -5.22
CA LYS A 76 -38.09 -1.79 -5.43
C LYS A 76 -36.87 -1.34 -6.24
N ASP A 77 -35.82 -2.15 -6.19
CA ASP A 77 -34.63 -2.09 -7.06
C ASP A 77 -33.57 -1.02 -6.68
N SER A 78 -32.73 -1.37 -5.70
CA SER A 78 -31.29 -1.02 -5.69
C SER A 78 -30.45 -1.84 -4.67
N TYR A 79 -31.02 -2.25 -3.53
CA TYR A 79 -30.30 -2.90 -2.43
C TYR A 79 -30.01 -4.42 -2.59
N SER A 80 -30.19 -5.00 -3.78
CA SER A 80 -30.24 -6.46 -3.98
C SER A 80 -28.88 -7.15 -4.21
N SER A 81 -27.74 -6.51 -3.88
CA SER A 81 -26.40 -7.07 -4.11
C SER A 81 -25.42 -6.99 -2.92
N MET A 82 -25.83 -6.42 -1.78
CA MET A 82 -25.10 -6.58 -0.53
C MET A 82 -25.64 -7.79 0.23
N LEU A 83 -25.19 -8.98 -0.16
CA LEU A 83 -25.13 -10.11 0.76
C LEU A 83 -24.26 -9.68 1.96
N GLU A 84 -24.76 -9.90 3.17
CA GLU A 84 -23.98 -9.66 4.38
C GLU A 84 -22.75 -10.58 4.37
N PRO A 85 -21.52 -10.07 4.63
CA PRO A 85 -20.35 -10.94 4.73
C PRO A 85 -20.54 -11.88 5.92
N LYS A 86 -20.27 -13.18 5.74
CA LYS A 86 -20.32 -14.17 6.85
C LYS A 86 -19.08 -14.05 7.75
N GLU A 87 -18.00 -13.53 7.19
CA GLU A 87 -16.66 -13.38 7.77
C GLU A 87 -15.99 -12.11 7.22
N VAL A 88 -15.12 -11.49 8.02
CA VAL A 88 -14.36 -10.28 7.67
C VAL A 88 -12.97 -10.30 8.29
N MET A 89 -12.05 -9.56 7.68
CA MET A 89 -10.76 -9.21 8.28
C MET A 89 -10.87 -7.83 8.92
N LEU A 90 -10.51 -7.72 10.19
CA LEU A 90 -10.34 -6.46 10.90
C LEU A 90 -8.84 -6.12 10.95
N ARG A 91 -8.43 -5.06 10.24
CA ARG A 91 -7.08 -4.50 10.34
C ARG A 91 -7.11 -3.30 11.26
N ILE A 92 -6.32 -3.35 12.33
CA ILE A 92 -6.13 -2.25 13.28
C ILE A 92 -4.70 -1.73 13.11
N TYR A 93 -4.57 -0.45 12.81
CA TYR A 93 -3.26 0.19 12.63
C TYR A 93 -2.54 0.32 13.98
N GLY A 94 -1.23 0.05 14.00
CA GLY A 94 -0.38 0.35 15.14
C GLY A 94 -0.20 1.85 15.37
N GLN A 95 0.58 2.22 16.39
CA GLN A 95 0.97 3.62 16.58
C GLN A 95 1.98 4.03 15.51
N THR A 96 1.48 4.62 14.42
CA THR A 96 2.28 5.30 13.40
C THR A 96 2.95 6.53 14.01
N HIS A 97 4.22 6.38 14.42
CA HIS A 97 5.04 7.46 14.96
C HIS A 97 5.78 8.19 13.84
N GLY A 98 5.60 9.50 13.71
CA GLY A 98 6.36 10.35 12.78
C GLY A 98 5.53 11.47 12.16
N GLU A 99 6.21 12.50 11.65
CA GLU A 99 5.56 13.71 11.10
C GLU A 99 4.71 13.43 9.84
N HIS A 100 5.00 12.35 9.11
CA HIS A 100 4.27 11.93 7.90
C HIS A 100 3.24 10.81 8.12
N ALA A 101 3.06 10.33 9.36
CA ALA A 101 2.18 9.20 9.68
C ALA A 101 0.75 9.35 9.12
N LEU A 102 0.20 10.56 9.16
CA LEU A 102 -1.12 10.88 8.62
C LEU A 102 -1.17 10.84 7.10
N GLU A 103 -0.11 11.28 6.43
CA GLU A 103 0.00 11.32 4.96
C GLU A 103 0.08 9.90 4.37
N THR A 104 0.88 9.02 5.00
CA THR A 104 0.92 7.59 4.67
C THR A 104 -0.45 6.94 4.88
N MET A 105 -1.07 7.13 6.05
CA MET A 105 -2.38 6.52 6.36
C MET A 105 -3.50 6.99 5.41
N LEU A 106 -3.50 8.28 5.00
CA LEU A 106 -4.43 8.81 4.01
C LEU A 106 -4.18 8.23 2.62
N THR A 107 -2.91 8.15 2.20
CA THR A 107 -2.50 7.57 0.91
C THR A 107 -2.90 6.10 0.83
N GLU A 108 -2.53 5.29 1.83
CA GLU A 108 -2.89 3.88 1.94
C GLU A 108 -4.42 3.70 1.91
N SER A 109 -5.18 4.54 2.63
CA SER A 109 -6.64 4.48 2.63
C SER A 109 -7.27 4.79 1.27
N VAL A 110 -6.73 5.76 0.52
CA VAL A 110 -7.17 6.10 -0.85
C VAL A 110 -6.81 4.98 -1.82
N VAL A 111 -5.58 4.47 -1.77
CA VAL A 111 -5.10 3.36 -2.61
C VAL A 111 -5.92 2.10 -2.37
N PHE A 112 -6.11 1.71 -1.10
CA PHE A 112 -6.90 0.53 -0.74
C PHE A 112 -8.36 0.65 -1.20
N THR A 113 -8.98 1.82 -1.03
CA THR A 113 -10.35 2.06 -1.51
C THR A 113 -10.44 1.89 -3.03
N LEU A 114 -9.49 2.44 -3.80
CA LEU A 114 -9.47 2.32 -5.25
C LEU A 114 -9.14 0.90 -5.73
N ALA A 115 -8.24 0.19 -5.04
CA ALA A 115 -7.92 -1.21 -5.32
C ALA A 115 -9.11 -2.15 -5.05
N SER A 116 -9.89 -1.89 -3.99
CA SER A 116 -11.16 -2.56 -3.70
C SER A 116 -12.18 -2.34 -4.83
N GLU A 117 -12.46 -1.09 -5.20
CA GLU A 117 -13.45 -0.76 -6.23
C GLU A 117 -13.06 -1.31 -7.62
N ARG A 118 -11.75 -1.35 -7.95
CA ARG A 118 -11.22 -1.96 -9.18
C ARG A 118 -11.03 -3.49 -9.09
N LYS A 119 -11.42 -4.14 -7.99
CA LYS A 119 -11.29 -5.59 -7.73
C LYS A 119 -9.86 -6.14 -7.83
N LEU A 120 -8.86 -5.33 -7.48
CA LEU A 120 -7.45 -5.74 -7.45
C LEU A 120 -6.99 -6.24 -6.08
N GLY A 121 -7.60 -5.73 -5.00
CA GLY A 121 -7.38 -6.15 -3.62
C GLY A 121 -8.65 -6.69 -2.94
N PRO A 122 -8.61 -6.94 -1.62
CA PRO A 122 -9.78 -7.34 -0.85
C PRO A 122 -10.86 -6.25 -0.87
N LYS A 123 -12.13 -6.65 -0.89
CA LYS A 123 -13.23 -5.68 -0.82
C LYS A 123 -13.22 -4.92 0.51
N LEU A 124 -13.27 -3.60 0.45
CA LEU A 124 -13.44 -2.73 1.61
C LEU A 124 -14.89 -2.78 2.10
N HIS A 125 -15.09 -3.08 3.38
CA HIS A 125 -16.40 -3.06 4.05
C HIS A 125 -16.61 -1.80 4.91
N GLY A 126 -15.54 -1.17 5.41
CA GLY A 126 -15.64 0.09 6.14
C GLY A 126 -14.29 0.59 6.66
N ILE A 127 -14.18 1.89 6.94
CA ILE A 127 -13.00 2.54 7.54
C ILE A 127 -13.44 3.20 8.86
N PHE A 128 -12.65 3.00 9.92
CA PHE A 128 -12.90 3.55 11.25
C PHE A 128 -11.63 4.21 11.83
N PRO A 129 -11.75 5.04 12.88
CA PRO A 129 -10.58 5.64 13.52
C PRO A 129 -9.62 4.56 14.06
N GLY A 130 -8.45 4.43 13.44
CA GLY A 130 -7.44 3.42 13.77
C GLY A 130 -7.54 2.09 13.03
N GLY A 131 -8.31 1.98 11.94
CA GLY A 131 -8.31 0.76 11.13
C GLY A 131 -9.37 0.67 10.03
N ARG A 132 -9.51 -0.53 9.46
CA ARG A 132 -10.48 -0.85 8.41
C ARG A 132 -11.02 -2.28 8.53
N ILE A 133 -12.21 -2.49 7.99
CA ILE A 133 -12.84 -3.80 7.80
C ILE A 133 -12.70 -4.17 6.32
N GLU A 134 -12.04 -5.29 6.06
CA GLU A 134 -11.74 -5.83 4.74
C GLU A 134 -12.46 -7.18 4.58
N GLN A 135 -12.67 -7.62 3.34
CA GLN A 135 -13.06 -8.99 3.04
C GLN A 135 -11.97 -9.95 3.55
N TYR A 136 -12.36 -10.96 4.31
CA TYR A 136 -11.45 -12.09 4.56
C TYR A 136 -11.28 -12.92 3.30
N ILE A 137 -10.06 -13.35 3.02
CA ILE A 137 -9.73 -14.19 1.87
C ILE A 137 -8.89 -15.36 2.39
N PRO A 138 -9.33 -16.62 2.20
CA PRO A 138 -8.55 -17.81 2.55
C PRO A 138 -7.38 -17.94 1.58
N ALA A 139 -6.24 -17.39 2.00
CA ALA A 139 -5.03 -17.35 1.22
C ALA A 139 -3.81 -17.35 2.14
N ARG A 140 -2.70 -17.84 1.61
CA ARG A 140 -1.37 -17.77 2.21
C ARG A 140 -0.47 -16.85 1.40
N ALA A 141 0.53 -16.27 2.04
CA ALA A 141 1.65 -15.67 1.30
C ALA A 141 2.34 -16.72 0.42
N LEU A 142 2.97 -16.25 -0.65
CA LEU A 142 3.94 -17.04 -1.40
C LEU A 142 5.19 -17.27 -0.55
N LYS A 143 5.95 -18.30 -0.92
CA LYS A 143 7.33 -18.50 -0.46
C LYS A 143 8.28 -17.92 -1.51
N THR A 144 9.48 -17.50 -1.11
CA THR A 144 10.53 -16.98 -2.02
C THR A 144 10.78 -17.94 -3.20
N ALA A 145 10.83 -19.25 -2.92
CA ALA A 145 11.03 -20.29 -3.94
C ALA A 145 9.86 -20.43 -4.96
N GLU A 146 8.67 -19.91 -4.64
CA GLU A 146 7.51 -19.92 -5.54
C GLU A 146 7.51 -18.73 -6.50
N LEU A 147 8.26 -17.66 -6.21
CA LEU A 147 8.45 -16.54 -7.14
C LEU A 147 9.09 -17.00 -8.46
N GLY A 148 9.96 -18.01 -8.37
CA GLY A 148 10.62 -18.65 -9.53
C GLY A 148 9.78 -19.66 -10.30
N ASP A 149 8.56 -20.01 -9.85
CA ASP A 149 7.67 -20.90 -10.60
C ASP A 149 7.13 -20.20 -11.86
N SER A 150 7.17 -20.90 -13.00
CA SER A 150 6.83 -20.29 -14.29
C SER A 150 5.35 -19.92 -14.45
N LYS A 151 4.41 -20.46 -13.67
CA LYS A 151 3.01 -20.02 -13.71
C LYS A 151 2.80 -18.84 -12.78
N ILE A 152 3.29 -18.95 -11.55
CA ILE A 152 3.16 -17.91 -10.52
C ILE A 152 3.86 -16.62 -10.99
N SER A 153 5.10 -16.71 -11.46
CA SER A 153 5.90 -15.59 -11.95
C SER A 153 5.19 -14.78 -13.05
N LEU A 154 4.63 -15.46 -14.07
CA LEU A 154 3.88 -14.79 -15.13
C LEU A 154 2.56 -14.20 -14.63
N LYS A 155 1.92 -14.83 -13.63
CA LYS A 155 0.72 -14.28 -13.01
C LYS A 155 1.01 -13.04 -12.16
N VAL A 156 2.20 -12.95 -11.55
CA VAL A 156 2.68 -11.72 -10.90
C VAL A 156 2.92 -10.62 -11.94
N ALA A 157 3.51 -10.95 -13.11
CA ALA A 157 3.69 -9.99 -14.20
C ALA A 157 2.36 -9.36 -14.68
N GLU A 158 1.30 -10.18 -14.86
CA GLU A 158 -0.04 -9.67 -15.18
C GLU A 158 -0.59 -8.73 -14.10
N LYS A 159 -0.34 -9.04 -12.82
CA LYS A 159 -0.83 -8.25 -11.67
C LYS A 159 -0.05 -6.95 -11.48
N MET A 160 1.26 -6.96 -11.68
CA MET A 160 2.10 -5.76 -11.68
C MET A 160 1.70 -4.82 -12.82
N ALA A 161 1.48 -5.34 -14.04
CA ALA A 161 0.98 -4.55 -15.16
C ALA A 161 -0.39 -3.89 -14.85
N ALA A 162 -1.29 -4.63 -14.19
CA ALA A 162 -2.57 -4.09 -13.74
C ALA A 162 -2.40 -2.96 -12.71
N ILE A 163 -1.48 -3.08 -11.75
CA ILE A 163 -1.16 -2.02 -10.77
C ILE A 163 -0.55 -0.79 -11.48
N HIS A 164 0.41 -1.00 -12.39
CA HIS A 164 1.06 0.07 -13.14
C HIS A 164 0.09 0.85 -14.06
N SER A 165 -1.00 0.20 -14.51
CA SER A 165 -2.09 0.85 -15.26
C SER A 165 -3.03 1.73 -14.41
N LEU A 166 -2.87 1.74 -13.08
CA LEU A 166 -3.77 2.49 -12.20
C LEU A 166 -3.53 3.99 -12.28
N ASP A 167 -4.56 4.72 -12.69
CA ASP A 167 -4.67 6.15 -12.38
C ASP A 167 -5.20 6.33 -10.94
N ILE A 168 -4.32 6.79 -10.05
CA ILE A 168 -4.56 7.07 -8.62
C ILE A 168 -4.38 8.57 -8.36
N PRO A 169 -5.29 9.26 -7.64
CA PRO A 169 -5.25 10.72 -7.43
C PRO A 169 -4.28 11.14 -6.32
N VAL A 170 -2.99 10.85 -6.51
CA VAL A 170 -1.85 11.27 -5.68
C VAL A 170 -0.81 11.96 -6.56
N SER A 171 0.29 12.45 -5.97
CA SER A 171 1.40 13.06 -6.74
C SER A 171 1.91 12.09 -7.81
N LYS A 172 2.07 12.60 -9.04
CA LYS A 172 2.60 11.85 -10.19
C LYS A 172 4.12 11.97 -10.34
N GLU A 173 4.74 12.87 -9.57
CA GLU A 173 6.19 13.10 -9.62
C GLU A 173 6.95 11.92 -9.00
N PRO A 174 8.00 11.37 -9.64
CA PRO A 174 8.76 10.22 -9.16
C PRO A 174 9.76 10.58 -8.05
N ASP A 175 9.44 11.61 -7.25
CA ASP A 175 10.30 12.09 -6.16
C ASP A 175 10.19 11.21 -4.90
N TRP A 176 9.21 10.29 -4.83
CA TRP A 176 9.04 9.39 -3.67
C TRP A 176 10.33 8.62 -3.33
N LEU A 177 11.02 8.09 -4.35
CA LEU A 177 12.26 7.34 -4.20
C LEU A 177 13.38 8.24 -3.62
N TRP A 178 13.54 9.43 -4.19
CA TRP A 178 14.61 10.37 -3.85
C TRP A 178 14.38 11.07 -2.51
N SER A 179 13.17 11.56 -2.26
CA SER A 179 12.77 12.17 -0.98
C SER A 179 12.89 11.18 0.18
N THR A 180 12.49 9.92 -0.03
CA THR A 180 12.61 8.86 0.99
C THR A 180 14.07 8.54 1.31
N MET A 181 14.93 8.34 0.31
CA MET A 181 16.36 8.12 0.57
C MET A 181 17.02 9.33 1.23
N ASN A 182 16.70 10.57 0.81
CA ASN A 182 17.24 11.78 1.44
C ASN A 182 16.79 11.95 2.90
N ARG A 183 15.54 11.62 3.21
CA ARG A 183 15.03 11.58 4.59
C ARG A 183 15.81 10.56 5.43
N TRP A 184 16.01 9.35 4.91
CA TRP A 184 16.78 8.31 5.59
C TRP A 184 18.26 8.69 5.76
N LEU A 185 18.93 9.25 4.75
CA LEU A 185 20.30 9.76 4.87
C LEU A 185 20.48 10.72 6.06
N ASN A 186 19.51 11.60 6.28
CA ASN A 186 19.54 12.55 7.39
C ASN A 186 19.33 11.85 8.76
N SER A 187 18.54 10.77 8.81
CA SER A 187 18.38 9.94 10.01
C SER A 187 19.59 9.02 10.28
N MET A 188 20.22 8.49 9.23
CA MET A 188 21.35 7.57 9.32
C MET A 188 22.55 8.16 10.08
N GLU A 189 22.81 9.46 9.98
CA GLU A 189 23.92 10.11 10.72
C GLU A 189 23.78 9.91 12.23
N SER A 190 22.56 9.97 12.77
CA SER A 190 22.32 9.72 14.20
C SER A 190 22.45 8.24 14.56
N THR A 191 21.95 7.35 13.70
CA THR A 191 21.98 5.90 13.91
C THR A 191 23.39 5.33 13.87
N LEU A 192 24.23 5.79 12.92
CA LEU A 192 25.62 5.39 12.81
C LEU A 192 26.48 5.91 13.98
N LYS A 193 26.21 7.11 14.49
CA LYS A 193 26.87 7.63 15.72
C LYS A 193 26.50 6.85 16.99
N THR A 194 25.37 6.15 17.01
CA THR A 194 25.04 5.22 18.10
C THR A 194 25.80 3.91 17.90
N LEU A 195 25.84 3.39 16.67
CA LEU A 195 26.59 2.18 16.32
C LEU A 195 28.08 2.28 16.68
N GLU A 196 28.73 3.40 16.35
CA GLU A 196 30.13 3.66 16.71
C GLU A 196 30.39 3.57 18.22
N LYS A 197 29.44 4.04 19.05
CA LYS A 197 29.55 3.98 20.52
C LYS A 197 29.35 2.57 21.04
N ASP A 198 28.36 1.86 20.51
CA ASP A 198 28.06 0.49 20.92
C ASP A 198 29.23 -0.44 20.58
N GLN A 199 29.86 -0.25 19.41
CA GLN A 199 31.03 -1.01 19.00
C GLN A 199 32.29 -0.70 19.82
N ALA A 200 32.47 0.56 20.25
CA ALA A 200 33.53 0.92 21.19
C ALA A 200 33.37 0.25 22.57
N ASN A 201 32.15 -0.18 22.92
CA ASN A 201 31.84 -0.85 24.19
C ASN A 201 31.88 -2.38 24.10
N ASP A 202 31.35 -2.98 23.01
CA ASP A 202 30.98 -4.41 23.00
C ASP A 202 31.82 -5.31 22.05
N ASN A 203 32.84 -4.75 21.38
CA ASN A 203 33.87 -5.48 20.59
C ASN A 203 33.37 -6.43 19.47
N LYS A 204 32.06 -6.44 19.15
CA LYS A 204 31.48 -7.22 18.05
C LYS A 204 31.43 -6.38 16.77
N ALA A 205 32.47 -6.50 15.96
CA ALA A 205 32.45 -6.04 14.57
C ALA A 205 31.76 -7.09 13.69
N ILE A 206 30.85 -6.65 12.80
CA ILE A 206 30.25 -7.54 11.79
C ILE A 206 31.14 -7.57 10.56
N ALA A 207 31.31 -8.74 9.95
CA ALA A 207 32.11 -8.89 8.73
C ALA A 207 31.48 -8.10 7.56
N GLY A 208 32.29 -7.32 6.84
CA GLY A 208 31.84 -6.49 5.71
C GLY A 208 31.34 -5.10 6.09
N GLN A 209 31.23 -4.79 7.39
CA GLN A 209 30.70 -3.51 7.89
C GLN A 209 31.56 -2.30 7.50
N GLU A 210 32.83 -2.49 7.12
CA GLU A 210 33.68 -1.44 6.56
C GLU A 210 33.11 -0.79 5.29
N ILE A 211 32.13 -1.42 4.63
CA ILE A 211 31.39 -0.80 3.53
C ILE A 211 30.62 0.45 3.94
N ILE A 212 30.14 0.51 5.19
CA ILE A 212 29.33 1.62 5.72
C ILE A 212 30.18 2.88 5.91
N THR A 213 31.44 2.74 6.30
CA THR A 213 32.38 3.86 6.45
C THR A 213 33.16 4.18 5.17
N ARG A 214 33.19 3.25 4.21
CA ARG A 214 33.88 3.42 2.91
C ARG A 214 33.04 4.11 1.84
N LEU A 215 31.71 4.01 1.89
CA LEU A 215 30.81 4.64 0.92
C LEU A 215 30.35 6.02 1.40
N ASP A 216 30.53 7.05 0.57
CA ASP A 216 29.81 8.30 0.75
C ASP A 216 28.39 8.13 0.22
N PHE A 217 27.47 7.79 1.13
CA PHE A 217 26.08 7.50 0.76
C PHE A 217 25.36 8.67 0.07
N ARG A 218 25.77 9.93 0.32
CA ARG A 218 25.17 11.10 -0.34
C ARG A 218 25.66 11.20 -1.78
N ALA A 219 26.97 11.11 -1.99
CA ALA A 219 27.55 11.06 -3.33
C ALA A 219 27.06 9.85 -4.15
N GLU A 220 26.80 8.71 -3.49
CA GLU A 220 26.25 7.51 -4.14
C GLU A 220 24.80 7.70 -4.60
N VAL A 221 23.93 8.36 -3.81
CA VAL A 221 22.57 8.75 -4.25
C VAL A 221 22.61 9.78 -5.38
N GLU A 222 23.45 10.82 -5.26
CA GLU A 222 23.60 11.85 -6.30
C GLU A 222 24.10 11.25 -7.62
N TRP A 223 25.09 10.35 -7.55
CA TRP A 223 25.57 9.60 -8.71
C TRP A 223 24.46 8.75 -9.34
N LEU A 224 23.75 7.96 -8.55
CA LEU A 224 22.69 7.07 -9.04
C LEU A 224 21.53 7.88 -9.66
N LYS A 225 21.15 9.00 -9.04
CA LYS A 225 20.16 9.94 -9.59
C LYS A 225 20.63 10.48 -10.94
N SER A 226 21.89 10.93 -11.05
CA SER A 226 22.50 11.40 -12.30
C SER A 226 22.68 10.34 -13.39
N VAL A 227 22.45 9.06 -13.07
CA VAL A 227 22.44 7.93 -14.02
C VAL A 227 21.01 7.68 -14.49
N ILE A 228 20.05 7.59 -13.57
CA ILE A 228 18.62 7.36 -13.87
C ILE A 228 18.03 8.54 -14.66
N GLU A 229 18.38 9.78 -14.35
CA GLU A 229 17.86 10.97 -15.05
C GLU A 229 18.48 11.20 -16.46
N ARG A 230 19.25 10.24 -17.00
CA ARG A 230 19.80 10.32 -18.37
C ARG A 230 18.85 9.80 -19.44
N GLU A 231 17.94 8.92 -19.06
CA GLU A 231 16.98 8.25 -19.93
C GLU A 231 15.56 8.55 -19.44
N ASP A 232 14.60 8.62 -20.37
CA ASP A 232 13.21 8.92 -20.04
C ASP A 232 12.50 7.63 -19.61
N HIS A 233 12.66 7.26 -18.34
CA HIS A 233 12.10 6.03 -17.78
C HIS A 233 10.61 6.20 -17.43
N PRO A 234 9.70 5.33 -17.91
CA PRO A 234 8.27 5.49 -17.67
C PRO A 234 7.88 5.48 -16.19
N ILE A 235 7.14 6.52 -15.80
CA ILE A 235 6.61 6.72 -14.45
C ILE A 235 5.21 6.10 -14.37
N VAL A 236 5.00 5.22 -13.40
CA VAL A 236 3.77 4.45 -13.20
C VAL A 236 3.40 4.43 -11.72
N PHE A 237 2.17 4.04 -11.38
CA PHE A 237 1.83 3.77 -9.98
C PHE A 237 2.42 2.41 -9.58
N SER A 238 3.46 2.39 -8.74
CA SER A 238 4.21 1.18 -8.38
C SER A 238 3.90 0.70 -6.97
N HIS A 239 4.08 -0.61 -6.76
CA HIS A 239 3.99 -1.24 -5.44
C HIS A 239 5.17 -0.86 -4.54
N ASN A 240 6.37 -0.84 -5.12
CA ASN A 240 7.68 -0.57 -4.52
C ASN A 240 8.20 -1.62 -3.52
N ASP A 241 7.35 -2.49 -2.97
CA ASP A 241 7.73 -3.62 -2.11
C ASP A 241 7.01 -4.92 -2.50
N LEU A 242 7.18 -5.40 -3.74
CA LEU A 242 6.50 -6.62 -4.23
C LEU A 242 7.27 -7.92 -3.90
N GLN A 243 7.53 -8.14 -2.61
CA GLN A 243 8.09 -9.39 -2.05
C GLN A 243 7.02 -10.52 -1.93
N GLU A 244 7.44 -11.75 -1.64
CA GLU A 244 6.55 -12.91 -1.51
C GLU A 244 5.49 -12.77 -0.40
N GLY A 245 5.84 -12.06 0.69
CA GLY A 245 4.94 -11.76 1.80
C GLY A 245 3.70 -10.95 1.38
N ASN A 246 3.85 -10.12 0.34
CA ASN A 246 2.84 -9.20 -0.17
C ASN A 246 2.05 -9.80 -1.36
N ILE A 247 2.32 -11.06 -1.73
CA ILE A 247 1.60 -11.79 -2.78
C ILE A 247 0.88 -12.98 -2.16
N LEU A 248 -0.44 -12.92 -2.12
CA LEU A 248 -1.29 -13.98 -1.59
C LEU A 248 -1.74 -14.96 -2.68
N LEU A 249 -1.61 -16.26 -2.42
CA LEU A 249 -2.19 -17.34 -3.23
C LEU A 249 -3.44 -17.89 -2.53
N ARG A 250 -4.59 -17.85 -3.21
CA ARG A 250 -5.86 -18.41 -2.73
C ARG A 250 -5.79 -19.94 -2.59
N GLU A 251 -6.39 -20.48 -1.53
CA GLU A 251 -6.38 -21.91 -1.21
C GLU A 251 -7.44 -22.71 -2.01
N ASP A 252 -8.40 -22.00 -2.61
CA ASP A 252 -9.59 -22.47 -3.33
C ASP A 252 -9.32 -23.40 -4.53
N CYS A 253 -8.06 -23.54 -4.95
CA CYS A 253 -7.65 -24.34 -6.12
C CYS A 253 -6.95 -25.66 -5.76
N SER A 254 -7.05 -26.13 -4.50
CA SER A 254 -6.58 -27.46 -4.10
C SER A 254 -7.68 -28.53 -4.24
N PRO A 255 -7.47 -29.64 -4.97
CA PRO A 255 -8.43 -30.73 -5.03
C PRO A 255 -8.40 -31.53 -3.71
N ALA A 256 -9.23 -31.11 -2.76
CA ALA A 256 -9.69 -31.82 -1.56
C ALA A 256 -8.74 -32.89 -0.97
N SER A 257 -7.82 -32.47 -0.08
CA SER A 257 -7.32 -33.39 0.96
C SER A 257 -6.70 -32.68 2.17
N VAL A 258 -7.16 -33.09 3.36
CA VAL A 258 -6.54 -32.97 4.70
C VAL A 258 -6.41 -31.56 5.32
N VAL A 259 -7.31 -31.29 6.27
CA VAL A 259 -7.07 -30.34 7.37
C VAL A 259 -6.19 -31.03 8.40
N GLU A 260 -4.86 -30.85 8.33
CA GLU A 260 -3.92 -31.25 9.39
C GLU A 260 -2.88 -30.15 9.63
N GLY A 261 -2.74 -29.74 10.90
CA GLY A 261 -1.51 -29.11 11.40
C GLY A 261 -1.29 -27.62 11.13
N PHE A 262 -2.22 -26.73 11.52
CA PHE A 262 -1.84 -25.33 11.76
C PHE A 262 -1.07 -25.20 13.08
N CYS A 263 0.06 -24.47 13.04
CA CYS A 263 1.01 -24.39 14.15
C CYS A 263 0.49 -23.51 15.29
N THR A 264 0.12 -24.12 16.42
CA THR A 264 -0.20 -23.42 17.67
C THR A 264 1.08 -23.09 18.43
N LEU A 265 1.61 -21.87 18.24
CA LEU A 265 2.65 -21.31 19.11
C LEU A 265 2.02 -20.69 20.36
N ASP A 266 1.57 -21.57 21.27
CA ASP A 266 1.20 -21.20 22.64
C ASP A 266 2.46 -20.84 23.45
N GLN A 267 2.96 -19.61 23.29
CA GLN A 267 3.68 -18.82 24.31
C GLN A 267 4.18 -17.49 23.72
N PHE A 268 3.40 -16.42 23.86
CA PHE A 268 3.91 -15.05 23.78
C PHE A 268 3.18 -14.18 24.81
N ASP A 269 3.93 -13.38 25.58
CA ASP A 269 3.39 -12.63 26.72
C ASP A 269 2.53 -11.45 26.25
N GLU A 270 1.23 -11.52 26.52
CA GLU A 270 0.19 -10.58 26.09
C GLU A 270 0.21 -9.24 26.87
N SER A 271 1.22 -8.99 27.71
CA SER A 271 1.12 -7.99 28.77
C SER A 271 1.51 -6.55 28.40
N THR A 272 2.38 -6.28 27.43
CA THR A 272 3.18 -5.03 27.41
C THR A 272 2.73 -3.85 26.52
N GLN A 273 1.95 -4.02 25.45
CA GLN A 273 1.68 -2.90 24.49
C GLN A 273 0.24 -2.29 24.49
N LEU A 274 -0.73 -2.86 25.21
CA LEU A 274 -2.16 -2.47 25.08
C LEU A 274 -2.66 -1.37 26.03
N GLY A 275 -1.76 -0.62 26.69
CA GLY A 275 -2.10 0.27 27.80
C GLY A 275 -2.91 1.53 27.40
N SER A 276 -2.43 2.31 26.44
CA SER A 276 -2.84 3.71 26.22
C SER A 276 -3.84 3.95 25.08
N HIS A 277 -4.13 2.94 24.24
CA HIS A 277 -4.67 3.16 22.89
C HIS A 277 -6.19 3.42 22.76
N PHE A 278 -6.98 3.15 23.81
CA PHE A 278 -8.45 3.11 23.70
C PHE A 278 -9.22 4.19 24.45
N SER A 279 -8.57 4.98 25.30
CA SER A 279 -9.23 6.10 26.02
C SER A 279 -9.60 7.26 25.09
N SER A 280 -8.86 7.46 24.00
CA SER A 280 -9.14 8.44 22.94
C SER A 280 -10.31 8.04 22.02
N ILE A 281 -10.53 6.73 21.81
CA ILE A 281 -11.59 6.19 20.94
C ILE A 281 -12.99 6.35 21.57
N LEU A 282 -13.09 6.62 22.88
CA LEU A 282 -14.35 6.65 23.62
C LEU A 282 -14.94 8.04 23.92
N ILE A 283 -14.38 9.13 23.38
CA ILE A 283 -14.92 10.49 23.60
C ILE A 283 -15.53 11.08 22.33
N SER A 284 -16.69 10.54 21.93
CA SER A 284 -17.71 11.29 21.15
C SER A 284 -19.04 10.53 21.01
N ASN A 285 -19.80 10.37 22.11
CA ASN A 285 -21.27 10.50 22.11
C ASN A 285 -21.91 10.23 23.50
N SER A 286 -21.71 11.14 24.45
CA SER A 286 -22.59 11.26 25.61
C SER A 286 -22.47 12.62 26.30
N THR A 287 -23.33 13.57 25.95
CA THR A 287 -24.28 14.25 26.85
C THR A 287 -24.85 15.49 26.18
N SER A 288 -26.18 15.60 26.19
CA SER A 288 -26.90 16.81 25.81
C SER A 288 -27.68 17.35 27.01
N SER A 289 -27.81 18.68 27.05
CA SER A 289 -28.79 19.50 27.79
C SER A 289 -28.43 20.10 29.18
N SER A 290 -28.53 21.43 29.20
CA SER A 290 -28.90 22.35 30.29
C SER A 290 -28.08 22.42 31.60
N ASN A 291 -27.48 23.58 31.88
CA ASN A 291 -28.25 24.65 32.55
C ASN A 291 -27.68 26.08 32.35
N SER A 292 -28.51 27.08 32.64
CA SER A 292 -28.25 28.52 32.44
C SER A 292 -27.56 29.24 33.62
N GLY A 293 -26.81 30.32 33.36
CA GLY A 293 -26.40 31.28 34.41
C GLY A 293 -25.47 32.40 33.92
N SER A 294 -25.94 33.65 33.98
CA SER A 294 -25.20 34.87 33.57
C SER A 294 -24.42 35.52 34.73
N VAL A 295 -23.46 36.42 34.42
CA VAL A 295 -23.42 37.84 34.87
C VAL A 295 -22.05 38.53 34.61
N ALA A 296 -22.12 39.79 34.11
CA ALA A 296 -21.17 40.93 34.11
C ALA A 296 -19.63 40.72 34.28
N SER A 297 -18.77 41.21 33.38
CA SER A 297 -18.48 42.62 32.97
C SER A 297 -17.75 43.48 34.03
N LEU A 298 -16.50 43.87 33.72
CA LEU A 298 -15.84 45.09 34.23
C LEU A 298 -14.99 45.74 33.11
N LYS A 299 -14.83 47.07 33.18
CA LYS A 299 -14.45 47.96 32.06
C LYS A 299 -13.03 48.56 32.21
N SER A 300 -12.68 49.37 31.20
CA SER A 300 -11.76 50.54 31.19
C SER A 300 -10.37 50.29 30.60
N ASN A 301 -9.71 51.24 29.91
CA ASN A 301 -10.14 52.49 29.25
C ASN A 301 -9.11 52.78 28.12
N GLY A 302 -9.48 53.48 27.04
CA GLY A 302 -8.53 53.89 25.98
C GLY A 302 -7.88 55.26 26.22
N VAL A 303 -7.00 55.70 25.31
CA VAL A 303 -6.77 57.10 24.84
C VAL A 303 -5.59 57.17 23.84
N ASP A 304 -5.85 57.75 22.65
CA ASP A 304 -5.00 58.51 21.68
C ASP A 304 -3.64 57.94 21.17
N ARG A 305 -3.05 58.32 20.00
CA ARG A 305 -3.19 59.55 19.16
C ARG A 305 -2.62 59.42 17.71
N ALA A 306 -3.19 60.19 16.77
CA ALA A 306 -2.62 60.86 15.56
C ALA A 306 -1.95 60.10 14.35
N SER A 307 -2.77 59.84 13.32
CA SER A 307 -2.73 60.38 11.92
C SER A 307 -1.42 60.88 11.23
N VAL A 308 -1.09 60.26 10.08
CA VAL A 308 -0.73 60.80 8.71
C VAL A 308 -0.98 59.64 7.70
N GLY A 309 -1.34 59.77 6.40
CA GLY A 309 -1.78 60.89 5.54
C GLY A 309 -1.21 60.84 4.09
N GLY A 310 -2.05 60.68 3.04
CA GLY A 310 -1.65 60.73 1.61
C GLY A 310 -2.73 60.24 0.61
N GLU A 311 -3.00 61.01 -0.45
CA GLU A 311 -4.08 60.86 -1.47
C GLU A 311 -3.74 59.79 -2.54
N VAL A 312 -4.64 59.01 -3.18
CA VAL A 312 -5.92 59.25 -3.92
C VAL A 312 -5.78 59.99 -5.26
N VAL A 313 -5.94 59.26 -6.38
CA VAL A 313 -6.72 59.67 -7.59
C VAL A 313 -7.34 58.43 -8.24
N VAL A 314 -8.59 58.53 -8.70
CA VAL A 314 -9.35 57.53 -9.46
C VAL A 314 -9.76 58.15 -10.79
N HIS A 315 -9.85 57.37 -11.88
CA HIS A 315 -10.64 57.75 -13.06
C HIS A 315 -11.53 56.60 -13.53
N HIS A 316 -12.83 56.91 -13.61
CA HIS A 316 -13.87 56.14 -14.29
C HIS A 316 -14.17 56.83 -15.63
N GLU A 317 -14.53 56.07 -16.67
CA GLU A 317 -15.47 56.54 -17.69
C GLU A 317 -16.16 55.35 -18.38
N ASP A 318 -17.38 55.56 -18.89
CA ASP A 318 -18.36 54.49 -19.08
C ASP A 318 -19.20 54.66 -20.37
N CYS A 319 -19.58 53.52 -20.97
CA CYS A 319 -20.70 53.29 -21.91
C CYS A 319 -21.01 54.24 -23.12
N ASN A 320 -21.14 53.65 -24.33
CA ASN A 320 -22.47 53.41 -24.95
C ASN A 320 -22.52 52.59 -26.27
N LYS A 321 -23.35 51.53 -26.24
CA LYS A 321 -24.40 51.12 -27.21
C LYS A 321 -24.20 51.27 -28.74
N ASN A 322 -24.44 50.15 -29.45
CA ASN A 322 -25.62 50.11 -30.33
C ASN A 322 -26.20 48.68 -30.52
N SER A 323 -27.47 48.59 -30.91
CA SER A 323 -28.33 47.40 -30.70
C SER A 323 -28.85 46.72 -31.97
N ARG A 324 -29.26 45.44 -31.87
CA ARG A 324 -30.48 44.88 -32.50
C ARG A 324 -30.91 43.54 -31.89
N LYS A 325 -32.25 43.34 -31.80
CA LYS A 325 -32.95 42.28 -31.03
C LYS A 325 -33.34 41.06 -31.88
N ARG A 326 -33.36 39.87 -31.27
CA ARG A 326 -34.52 38.93 -31.13
C ARG A 326 -34.05 37.70 -30.30
N SER A 327 -34.66 37.42 -29.15
CA SER A 327 -35.75 36.43 -28.95
C SER A 327 -35.25 34.97 -29.05
N MET A 328 -35.48 34.04 -28.12
CA MET A 328 -36.08 34.03 -26.77
C MET A 328 -35.59 32.73 -26.07
N CYS A 329 -35.63 32.64 -24.75
CA CYS A 329 -35.12 31.48 -23.99
C CYS A 329 -35.83 30.16 -24.32
N GLU A 330 -35.09 29.04 -24.30
CA GLU A 330 -35.44 27.78 -23.59
C GLU A 330 -34.32 26.73 -23.69
N ASN A 331 -34.26 25.81 -22.72
CA ASN A 331 -33.45 24.58 -22.65
C ASN A 331 -31.92 24.70 -22.44
N ILE A 332 -31.51 24.90 -21.19
CA ILE A 332 -30.22 24.41 -20.66
C ILE A 332 -30.55 23.30 -19.64
N GLU A 333 -30.56 22.05 -20.11
CA GLU A 333 -30.62 20.82 -19.30
C GLU A 333 -30.28 19.61 -20.20
N SER A 334 -28.99 19.35 -20.44
CA SER A 334 -28.51 18.12 -21.11
C SER A 334 -26.99 17.84 -21.06
N GLU A 335 -26.14 18.76 -20.60
CA GLU A 335 -24.67 18.57 -20.58
C GLU A 335 -24.09 18.24 -19.18
N LEU A 336 -24.68 17.28 -18.45
CA LEU A 336 -24.17 16.84 -17.13
C LEU A 336 -24.06 15.32 -16.92
N ASP A 337 -24.35 14.50 -17.94
CA ASP A 337 -24.39 13.02 -17.79
C ASP A 337 -23.24 12.26 -18.50
N ASN A 338 -22.44 12.92 -19.34
CA ASN A 338 -21.44 12.24 -20.19
C ASN A 338 -20.01 12.11 -19.58
N THR A 339 -19.80 12.50 -18.32
CA THR A 339 -18.47 12.43 -17.66
C THR A 339 -18.33 11.30 -16.63
N ARG A 340 -19.36 10.47 -16.41
CA ARG A 340 -19.28 9.32 -15.48
C ARG A 340 -18.79 8.03 -16.14
N ASP A 341 -19.02 7.85 -17.44
CA ASP A 341 -18.80 6.56 -18.10
C ASP A 341 -17.37 6.36 -18.67
N SER A 342 -16.59 7.43 -18.89
CA SER A 342 -15.23 7.27 -19.43
C SER A 342 -14.17 6.81 -18.42
N VAL A 343 -14.45 6.94 -17.11
CA VAL A 343 -13.52 6.56 -16.02
C VAL A 343 -13.61 5.07 -15.67
N LEU A 344 -14.66 4.38 -16.12
CA LEU A 344 -14.94 2.97 -15.80
C LEU A 344 -14.63 2.00 -16.97
N SER A 345 -14.07 2.50 -18.08
CA SER A 345 -13.83 1.73 -19.31
C SER A 345 -12.50 0.94 -19.34
N GLY A 346 -11.76 0.87 -18.23
CA GLY A 346 -10.59 -0.01 -18.13
C GLY A 346 -11.03 -1.47 -18.05
N ASN A 347 -10.54 -2.33 -18.96
CA ASN A 347 -10.76 -3.78 -18.96
C ASN A 347 -10.05 -4.45 -17.77
N SER A 348 -10.53 -4.18 -16.56
CA SER A 348 -10.06 -4.83 -15.33
C SER A 348 -10.52 -6.28 -15.33
N GLN A 349 -9.58 -7.23 -15.20
CA GLN A 349 -9.93 -8.61 -14.87
C GLN A 349 -10.59 -8.64 -13.50
N ALA A 350 -11.92 -8.59 -13.48
CA ALA A 350 -12.70 -8.73 -12.27
C ALA A 350 -12.35 -10.05 -11.57
N LEU A 351 -12.28 -10.02 -10.23
CA LEU A 351 -12.41 -11.24 -9.42
C LEU A 351 -13.65 -12.01 -9.90
N SER A 352 -13.38 -13.18 -10.49
CA SER A 352 -14.37 -14.12 -10.99
C SER A 352 -14.75 -15.05 -9.86
N ASP A 353 -16.04 -15.11 -9.54
CA ASP A 353 -16.58 -16.11 -8.60
C ASP A 353 -16.67 -17.53 -9.22
N GLN A 354 -16.23 -17.70 -10.48
CA GLN A 354 -16.11 -19.02 -11.11
C GLN A 354 -14.72 -19.63 -10.87
N PRO A 355 -14.64 -20.93 -10.50
CA PRO A 355 -13.37 -21.64 -10.34
C PRO A 355 -12.71 -21.88 -11.71
N CYS A 356 -11.58 -21.21 -11.95
CA CYS A 356 -10.85 -21.29 -13.22
C CYS A 356 -9.75 -22.36 -13.22
N ASP A 357 -10.04 -23.51 -13.83
CA ASP A 357 -9.12 -24.36 -14.63
C ASP A 357 -7.67 -24.59 -14.15
N GLY A 358 -7.43 -24.65 -12.83
CA GLY A 358 -6.12 -24.99 -12.25
C GLY A 358 -5.03 -23.93 -12.39
N GLU A 359 -5.39 -22.68 -12.69
CA GLU A 359 -4.46 -21.54 -12.74
C GLU A 359 -4.33 -20.83 -11.37
N PRO A 360 -3.13 -20.36 -10.99
CA PRO A 360 -2.92 -19.73 -9.68
C PRO A 360 -3.70 -18.42 -9.56
N GLN A 361 -4.50 -18.30 -8.51
CA GLN A 361 -5.22 -17.07 -8.19
C GLN A 361 -4.43 -16.24 -7.19
N LEU A 362 -3.71 -15.24 -7.73
CA LEU A 362 -2.90 -14.30 -6.94
C LEU A 362 -3.64 -13.00 -6.63
N MET A 363 -3.38 -12.47 -5.44
CA MET A 363 -3.76 -11.13 -5.00
C MET A 363 -2.53 -10.41 -4.43
N ILE A 364 -2.37 -9.12 -4.76
CA ILE A 364 -1.33 -8.27 -4.18
C ILE A 364 -1.94 -7.49 -3.02
N ILE A 365 -1.20 -7.38 -1.91
CA ILE A 365 -1.59 -6.70 -0.69
C ILE A 365 -0.45 -5.80 -0.17
N ASP A 366 -0.75 -5.03 0.88
CA ASP A 366 0.19 -4.19 1.61
C ASP A 366 0.81 -3.04 0.80
N PHE A 367 -0.06 -2.10 0.42
CA PHE A 367 0.26 -0.94 -0.40
C PHE A 367 0.95 0.21 0.39
N GLU A 368 1.69 -0.10 1.47
CA GLU A 368 2.30 0.90 2.38
C GLU A 368 3.32 1.80 1.65
N TYR A 369 4.13 1.21 0.77
CA TYR A 369 5.19 1.91 0.03
C TYR A 369 4.73 2.45 -1.35
N CYS A 370 3.44 2.35 -1.69
CA CYS A 370 2.97 2.66 -3.03
C CYS A 370 2.97 4.16 -3.36
N ALA A 371 3.51 4.49 -4.53
CA ALA A 371 3.60 5.85 -5.05
C ALA A 371 3.76 5.83 -6.57
N TYR A 372 3.68 7.00 -7.23
CA TYR A 372 4.23 7.10 -8.57
C TYR A 372 5.76 7.03 -8.52
N ASN A 373 6.32 6.10 -9.28
CA ASN A 373 7.74 5.80 -9.34
C ASN A 373 8.10 5.26 -10.73
N TYR A 374 9.39 5.09 -11.01
CA TYR A 374 9.86 4.50 -12.26
C TYR A 374 9.50 3.01 -12.34
N ARG A 375 8.91 2.55 -13.46
CA ARG A 375 8.52 1.13 -13.65
C ARG A 375 9.67 0.16 -13.40
N GLY A 376 10.90 0.57 -13.76
CA GLY A 376 12.11 -0.23 -13.59
C GLY A 376 12.45 -0.50 -12.12
N PHE A 377 12.06 0.38 -11.19
CA PHE A 377 12.25 0.15 -9.75
C PHE A 377 11.43 -1.04 -9.27
N ASP A 378 10.13 -1.08 -9.57
CA ASP A 378 9.25 -2.15 -9.07
C ASP A 378 9.60 -3.51 -9.71
N LEU A 379 9.93 -3.52 -11.00
CA LEU A 379 10.43 -4.70 -11.72
C LEU A 379 11.75 -5.21 -11.13
N ALA A 380 12.76 -4.34 -10.96
CA ALA A 380 14.05 -4.72 -10.41
C ALA A 380 13.96 -5.14 -8.94
N ASN A 381 13.11 -4.47 -8.15
CA ASN A 381 12.86 -4.85 -6.77
C ASN A 381 12.26 -6.25 -6.70
N HIS A 382 11.17 -6.51 -7.44
CA HIS A 382 10.53 -7.83 -7.46
C HIS A 382 11.51 -8.95 -7.85
N PHE A 383 12.37 -8.74 -8.85
CA PHE A 383 13.39 -9.73 -9.24
C PHE A 383 14.49 -9.93 -8.19
N LEU A 384 14.82 -8.91 -7.40
CA LEU A 384 15.75 -9.05 -6.27
C LEU A 384 15.14 -9.84 -5.11
N GLU A 385 13.84 -9.71 -4.86
CA GLU A 385 13.18 -10.48 -3.80
C GLU A 385 13.14 -12.00 -4.07
N TRP A 386 13.52 -12.46 -5.27
CA TRP A 386 13.77 -13.89 -5.53
C TRP A 386 15.03 -14.40 -4.82
N THR A 387 15.94 -13.52 -4.36
CA THR A 387 17.19 -13.90 -3.67
C THR A 387 17.14 -13.72 -2.16
N PHE A 388 16.12 -13.05 -1.61
CA PHE A 388 16.00 -12.79 -0.17
C PHE A 388 14.84 -13.60 0.42
N ASP A 389 15.19 -14.60 1.24
CA ASP A 389 14.23 -15.50 1.88
C ASP A 389 14.13 -15.18 3.37
N TYR A 390 13.01 -14.58 3.77
CA TYR A 390 12.75 -14.08 5.12
C TYR A 390 12.25 -15.15 6.10
N THR A 391 12.32 -16.44 5.75
CA THR A 391 11.79 -17.54 6.58
C THR A 391 12.80 -18.14 7.56
N LYS A 392 14.01 -17.56 7.67
CA LYS A 392 15.06 -18.08 8.55
C LYS A 392 14.67 -17.89 10.03
N PRO A 393 14.64 -18.96 10.86
CA PRO A 393 14.21 -18.86 12.26
C PRO A 393 15.25 -18.24 13.20
N ASP A 394 16.52 -18.22 12.80
CA ASP A 394 17.64 -17.70 13.60
C ASP A 394 18.29 -16.47 12.94
N GLY A 395 18.95 -15.62 13.73
CA GLY A 395 19.70 -14.45 13.25
C GLY A 395 20.59 -14.73 12.03
N PRO A 396 20.58 -13.88 10.98
CA PRO A 396 19.96 -12.56 10.91
C PRO A 396 18.48 -12.57 10.44
N PHE A 397 17.78 -13.70 10.54
CA PHE A 397 16.35 -13.85 10.16
C PHE A 397 16.04 -13.73 8.66
N TYR A 398 17.07 -13.77 7.81
CA TYR A 398 16.93 -14.00 6.37
C TYR A 398 18.05 -14.90 5.84
N TYR A 399 17.81 -15.50 4.67
CA TYR A 399 18.84 -16.05 3.80
C TYR A 399 18.98 -15.15 2.57
N HIS A 400 20.21 -14.93 2.10
CA HIS A 400 20.48 -14.35 0.80
C HIS A 400 21.08 -15.42 -0.12
N LYS A 401 20.43 -15.67 -1.27
CA LYS A 401 20.75 -16.73 -2.23
C LYS A 401 20.90 -16.10 -3.64
N PRO A 402 22.04 -15.45 -3.94
CA PRO A 402 22.27 -14.76 -5.21
C PRO A 402 21.99 -15.61 -6.46
N GLU A 403 22.21 -16.93 -6.35
CA GLU A 403 21.97 -17.92 -7.40
C GLU A 403 20.49 -18.11 -7.77
N GLN A 404 19.55 -17.57 -6.99
CA GLN A 404 18.11 -17.60 -7.30
C GLN A 404 17.63 -16.39 -8.12
N PHE A 405 18.51 -15.42 -8.40
CA PHE A 405 18.16 -14.25 -9.22
C PHE A 405 17.68 -14.71 -10.62
N PRO A 406 16.55 -14.19 -11.13
CA PRO A 406 15.97 -14.68 -12.38
C PRO A 406 16.95 -14.59 -13.53
N THR A 407 17.11 -15.71 -14.25
CA THR A 407 17.88 -15.77 -15.48
C THR A 407 17.31 -14.83 -16.54
N ALA A 408 18.10 -14.45 -17.55
CA ALA A 408 17.62 -13.61 -18.65
C ALA A 408 16.37 -14.20 -19.32
N GLU A 409 16.28 -15.52 -19.50
CA GLU A 409 15.08 -16.17 -20.06
C GLU A 409 13.83 -16.02 -19.16
N GLN A 410 13.99 -16.04 -17.83
CA GLN A 410 12.89 -15.82 -16.89
C GLN A 410 12.46 -14.35 -16.87
N GLN A 411 13.42 -13.42 -16.84
CA GLN A 411 13.13 -11.98 -16.96
C GLN A 411 12.40 -11.69 -18.26
N ASP A 412 12.83 -12.26 -19.39
CA ASP A 412 12.22 -12.01 -20.71
C ASP A 412 10.77 -12.47 -20.77
N LYS A 413 10.45 -13.64 -20.23
CA LYS A 413 9.07 -14.14 -20.17
C LYS A 413 8.19 -13.28 -19.26
N PHE A 414 8.72 -12.85 -18.10
CA PHE A 414 8.02 -11.95 -17.20
C PHE A 414 7.76 -10.60 -17.88
N ILE A 415 8.79 -9.97 -18.47
CA ILE A 415 8.71 -8.68 -19.15
C ILE A 415 7.77 -8.76 -20.36
N ALA A 416 7.80 -9.84 -21.14
CA ALA A 416 6.89 -10.01 -22.28
C ALA A 416 5.41 -10.05 -21.84
N VAL A 417 5.08 -10.81 -20.78
CA VAL A 417 3.70 -10.86 -20.25
C VAL A 417 3.31 -9.53 -19.60
N TYR A 418 4.22 -8.89 -18.87
CA TYR A 418 4.02 -7.56 -18.31
C TYR A 418 3.68 -6.53 -19.40
N LEU A 419 4.50 -6.43 -20.46
CA LEU A 419 4.27 -5.52 -21.59
C LEU A 419 2.95 -5.83 -22.32
N GLU A 420 2.67 -7.11 -22.60
CA GLU A 420 1.40 -7.54 -23.22
C GLU A 420 0.17 -7.09 -22.41
N LYS A 421 0.23 -7.10 -21.08
CA LYS A 421 -0.86 -6.64 -20.21
C LYS A 421 -0.87 -5.13 -19.97
N SER A 422 0.26 -4.44 -20.11
CA SER A 422 0.35 -2.98 -20.02
C SER A 422 -0.13 -2.27 -21.29
N SER A 423 -0.01 -2.88 -22.47
CA SER A 423 -0.51 -2.29 -23.72
C SER A 423 -2.05 -2.22 -23.76
N CYS A 424 -2.58 -1.01 -23.65
CA CYS A 424 -3.98 -0.73 -23.91
C CYS A 424 -4.31 -1.00 -25.39
N CYS A 425 -5.18 -1.99 -25.64
CA CYS A 425 -5.87 -2.26 -26.92
C CYS A 425 -5.08 -3.04 -28.00
N GLY A 426 -4.69 -4.28 -27.71
CA GLY A 426 -4.53 -5.32 -28.75
C GLY A 426 -3.41 -5.05 -29.78
N GLU A 427 -2.35 -4.40 -29.35
CA GLU A 427 -1.13 -4.21 -30.14
C GLU A 427 -0.45 -5.56 -30.46
N ALA A 428 0.53 -5.52 -31.36
CA ALA A 428 1.35 -6.70 -31.63
C ALA A 428 2.12 -7.11 -30.36
N ALA A 429 2.41 -8.40 -30.21
CA ALA A 429 3.22 -8.91 -29.11
C ALA A 429 4.56 -8.15 -29.01
N PRO A 430 5.06 -7.86 -27.79
CA PRO A 430 6.25 -7.03 -27.59
C PRO A 430 7.45 -7.60 -28.35
N SER A 431 8.20 -6.72 -28.98
CA SER A 431 9.38 -7.09 -29.76
C SER A 431 10.55 -7.44 -28.85
N ALA A 432 11.56 -8.11 -29.42
CA ALA A 432 12.79 -8.42 -28.70
C ALA A 432 13.57 -7.17 -28.25
N GLU A 433 13.41 -6.02 -28.92
CA GLU A 433 14.03 -4.76 -28.47
C GLU A 433 13.26 -4.15 -27.30
N ASP A 434 11.92 -4.17 -27.32
CA ASP A 434 11.10 -3.66 -26.19
C ASP A 434 11.42 -4.43 -24.89
N ILE A 435 11.57 -5.75 -25.00
CA ILE A 435 11.98 -6.62 -23.87
C ILE A 435 13.42 -6.29 -23.44
N ALA A 436 14.34 -6.09 -24.39
CA ALA A 436 15.73 -5.75 -24.08
C ALA A 436 15.87 -4.36 -23.44
N GLU A 437 15.03 -3.39 -23.80
CA GLU A 437 14.96 -2.06 -23.22
C GLU A 437 14.54 -2.12 -21.75
N VAL A 438 13.43 -2.78 -21.44
CA VAL A 438 13.00 -2.98 -20.05
C VAL A 438 14.05 -3.76 -19.25
N ARG A 439 14.77 -4.71 -19.88
CA ARG A 439 15.89 -5.41 -19.22
C ARG A 439 17.06 -4.48 -18.89
N ARG A 440 17.34 -3.44 -19.70
CA ARG A 440 18.33 -2.38 -19.39
C ARG A 440 17.86 -1.52 -18.21
N GLU A 441 16.58 -1.14 -18.17
CA GLU A 441 15.99 -0.43 -17.01
C GLU A 441 16.18 -1.23 -15.72
N VAL A 442 15.80 -2.52 -15.73
CA VAL A 442 15.93 -3.42 -14.58
C VAL A 442 17.37 -3.47 -14.06
N GLN A 443 18.37 -3.53 -14.95
CA GLN A 443 19.78 -3.51 -14.55
C GLN A 443 20.19 -2.20 -13.86
N CYS A 444 19.69 -1.05 -14.33
CA CYS A 444 19.92 0.24 -13.69
C CYS A 444 19.24 0.32 -12.31
N PHE A 445 17.95 -0.03 -12.24
CA PHE A 445 17.15 0.07 -11.02
C PHE A 445 17.46 -1.00 -9.96
N THR A 446 18.14 -2.09 -10.32
CA THR A 446 18.75 -3.04 -9.37
C THR A 446 19.68 -2.30 -8.39
N LEU A 447 20.41 -1.28 -8.86
CA LEU A 447 21.23 -0.41 -8.02
C LEU A 447 20.37 0.36 -7.00
N ALA A 448 19.25 0.92 -7.46
CA ALA A 448 18.34 1.69 -6.62
C ALA A 448 17.70 0.85 -5.52
N SER A 449 17.17 -0.33 -5.84
CA SER A 449 16.58 -1.22 -4.84
C SER A 449 17.60 -1.68 -3.79
N HIS A 450 18.84 -2.03 -4.18
CA HIS A 450 19.86 -2.37 -3.19
C HIS A 450 20.19 -1.18 -2.27
N LEU A 451 20.40 0.03 -2.81
CA LEU A 451 20.76 1.20 -2.01
C LEU A 451 19.60 1.64 -1.10
N PHE A 452 18.37 1.66 -1.62
CA PHE A 452 17.14 2.01 -0.90
C PHE A 452 16.93 1.14 0.33
N TRP A 453 16.90 -0.18 0.16
CA TRP A 453 16.67 -1.11 1.27
C TRP A 453 17.87 -1.24 2.22
N SER A 454 19.09 -0.88 1.77
CA SER A 454 20.23 -0.69 2.67
C SER A 454 19.99 0.45 3.66
N PHE A 455 19.49 1.59 3.18
CA PHE A 455 19.24 2.77 4.02
C PHE A 455 18.06 2.55 4.96
N TRP A 456 16.98 1.93 4.47
CA TRP A 456 15.87 1.48 5.31
C TRP A 456 16.37 0.63 6.48
N ALA A 457 17.26 -0.33 6.22
CA ALA A 457 17.78 -1.22 7.25
C ALA A 457 18.71 -0.51 8.24
N ILE A 458 19.59 0.40 7.78
CA ILE A 458 20.44 1.20 8.67
C ILE A 458 19.58 2.07 9.59
N VAL A 459 18.52 2.73 9.08
CA VAL A 459 17.63 3.57 9.90
C VAL A 459 16.86 2.73 10.93
N ASN A 460 16.47 1.51 10.60
CA ASN A 460 15.67 0.64 11.46
C ASN A 460 16.49 -0.29 12.39
N MET A 461 17.81 -0.14 12.43
CA MET A 461 18.72 -1.02 13.18
C MET A 461 18.46 -1.13 14.69
N TYR A 462 17.72 -0.19 15.29
CA TYR A 462 17.33 -0.20 16.71
C TYR A 462 15.81 -0.32 16.94
N GLN A 463 15.06 -0.86 15.97
CA GLN A 463 13.64 -1.18 16.16
C GLN A 463 13.45 -2.36 17.14
N GLU A 464 12.24 -2.49 17.71
CA GLU A 464 11.88 -3.61 18.62
C GLU A 464 11.78 -4.98 17.90
N ILE A 465 11.76 -4.97 16.57
CA ILE A 465 11.62 -6.16 15.71
C ILE A 465 12.94 -6.94 15.70
N GLU A 466 12.88 -8.24 15.99
CA GLU A 466 14.04 -9.12 15.93
C GLU A 466 14.41 -9.45 14.46
N PHE A 467 15.24 -8.60 13.86
CA PHE A 467 15.75 -8.76 12.50
C PHE A 467 17.22 -8.31 12.41
N GLY A 468 18.04 -9.00 11.61
CA GLY A 468 19.45 -8.65 11.42
C GLY A 468 19.65 -7.45 10.48
N TYR A 469 19.18 -6.27 10.91
CA TYR A 469 19.18 -5.05 10.13
C TYR A 469 20.58 -4.63 9.63
N LEU A 470 21.61 -4.75 10.49
CA LEU A 470 22.97 -4.35 10.13
C LEU A 470 23.58 -5.34 9.13
N GLU A 471 23.38 -6.64 9.34
CA GLU A 471 23.76 -7.70 8.40
C GLU A 471 23.08 -7.51 7.04
N TYR A 472 21.77 -7.22 7.05
CA TYR A 472 20.98 -6.99 5.83
C TYR A 472 21.45 -5.74 5.07
N ALA A 473 21.70 -4.63 5.77
CA ALA A 473 22.28 -3.42 5.19
C ALA A 473 23.64 -3.70 4.54
N VAL A 474 24.55 -4.34 5.26
CA VAL A 474 25.88 -4.71 4.74
C VAL A 474 25.74 -5.66 3.54
N CYS A 475 24.79 -6.58 3.56
CA CYS A 475 24.50 -7.50 2.46
C CYS A 475 24.03 -6.75 1.20
N ARG A 476 22.98 -5.92 1.30
CA ARG A 476 22.44 -5.13 0.18
C ARG A 476 23.48 -4.12 -0.35
N LEU A 477 24.30 -3.49 0.50
CA LEU A 477 25.38 -2.60 0.07
C LEU A 477 26.50 -3.33 -0.69
N ASN A 478 26.83 -4.57 -0.32
CA ASN A 478 27.82 -5.36 -1.05
C ASN A 478 27.32 -5.77 -2.44
N GLU A 479 26.04 -6.11 -2.58
CA GLU A 479 25.43 -6.33 -3.90
C GLU A 479 25.33 -5.04 -4.71
N TYR A 480 24.98 -3.90 -4.10
CA TYR A 480 25.04 -2.59 -4.75
C TYR A 480 26.41 -2.30 -5.38
N VAL A 481 27.51 -2.54 -4.66
CA VAL A 481 28.87 -2.30 -5.19
C VAL A 481 29.21 -3.25 -6.34
N LYS A 482 28.78 -4.52 -6.27
CA LYS A 482 28.97 -5.49 -7.38
C LYS A 482 28.17 -5.08 -8.62
N ALA A 483 26.89 -4.76 -8.45
CA ALA A 483 26.01 -4.32 -9.52
C ALA A 483 26.49 -2.99 -10.14
N LYS A 484 26.92 -2.01 -9.32
CA LYS A 484 27.47 -0.73 -9.79
C LYS A 484 28.71 -0.93 -10.67
N LYS A 485 29.58 -1.87 -10.30
CA LYS A 485 30.73 -2.25 -11.12
C LYS A 485 30.31 -2.85 -12.46
N GLN A 486 29.42 -3.85 -12.44
CA GLN A 486 28.92 -4.51 -13.67
C GLN A 486 28.24 -3.50 -14.62
N TYR A 487 27.36 -2.65 -14.07
CA TYR A 487 26.67 -1.60 -14.80
C TYR A 487 27.64 -0.57 -15.42
N SER A 488 28.66 -0.16 -14.67
CA SER A 488 29.71 0.74 -15.17
C SER A 488 30.53 0.10 -16.31
N GLU A 489 30.83 -1.20 -16.21
CA GLU A 489 31.51 -1.95 -17.26
C GLU A 489 30.64 -2.06 -18.53
N LEU A 490 29.32 -2.29 -18.39
CA LEU A 490 28.37 -2.31 -19.51
C LEU A 490 28.31 -0.96 -20.24
N ILE A 491 28.15 0.16 -19.51
CA ILE A 491 28.11 1.50 -20.10
C ILE A 491 29.41 1.81 -20.87
N ASN A 492 30.57 1.56 -20.25
CA ASN A 492 31.86 1.81 -20.88
C ASN A 492 32.08 0.99 -22.16
N ASN A 493 31.60 -0.27 -22.19
CA ASN A 493 31.68 -1.14 -23.35
C ASN A 493 30.66 -0.80 -24.46
N SER A 494 29.53 -0.18 -24.12
CA SER A 494 28.50 0.26 -25.07
C SER A 494 28.85 1.51 -25.88
N GLY A 495 29.98 2.17 -25.56
CA GLY A 495 30.43 3.39 -26.24
C GLY A 495 29.90 4.70 -25.64
N ASN A 496 28.91 4.64 -24.73
CA ASN A 496 28.44 5.78 -23.94
C ASN A 496 29.41 6.13 -22.79
N SER A 497 30.67 6.41 -23.12
CA SER A 497 31.61 6.97 -22.13
C SER A 497 31.04 8.26 -21.56
N PRO A 498 31.03 8.46 -20.21
CA PRO A 498 30.81 9.78 -19.66
C PRO A 498 31.89 10.72 -20.21
N THR A 499 31.49 11.89 -20.71
CA THR A 499 32.43 12.94 -21.10
C THR A 499 33.19 13.41 -19.86
N LYS A 500 34.52 13.40 -19.94
CA LYS A 500 35.40 13.92 -18.89
C LYS A 500 35.41 15.45 -18.90
N ASP A 501 34.31 16.07 -18.49
CA ASP A 501 34.21 17.52 -18.31
C ASP A 501 34.18 17.89 -16.82
N SER A 502 35.24 17.51 -16.10
CA SER A 502 35.51 17.99 -14.74
C SER A 502 37.03 18.04 -14.41
N GLU A 503 37.85 18.50 -15.37
CA GLU A 503 39.21 18.98 -15.10
C GLU A 503 39.43 20.35 -15.76
N LYS A 504 38.97 21.42 -15.09
CA LYS A 504 39.48 22.80 -15.23
C LYS A 504 39.03 23.71 -14.09
#